data_AF-A0A2W5Y613-F1
#
_entry.id   AF-A0A2W5Y613-F1
#
_cell.length_a   1.000
_cell.length_b   1.000
_cell.length_c   1.000
_cell.angle_alpha   90.00
_cell.angle_beta   90.00
_cell.angle_gamma   90.00
#
_symmetry.space_group_name_H-M   'P 1'
#
loop_
_entity.id
_entity.type
_entity.pdbx_description
1 polymer ?
#
loop_
_entity_poly.entity_id
_entity_poly.type
_entity_poly.pdbx_seq_one_letter_code
_entity_poly.pdbx_strand_id
1 'polypeptide(L)'
;MESQYLDDEQIISLYNKVRAGRRSWPDDIWRSPAALQYGVTIFDYWIHNVMGWKGWPHARTRVTPALLEKHRLADIVEQVFVPEFGQDWLDFEVVLNESMRVSEDENWAGDLVDRQERVESAFEHSFEKILGSPKHDKRLLETYHRFRNHLMRMWGAFQEAQAEHDKAEREAAERFWQGLRLVRSHRSRSGEQWSILDGEEDRLGEVSMLWGDPGPYCLIVLSEKLPSERGSWEQVVWKLEQEVLVDEPGDVSYGVWQKTFLGEYYRCADCGELHNQLDEDPAEELRVELDDEE
;
A
#
# COMPACT_ATOMS: atom_id res chain seq x y z
N MET A 1 -11.32 -4.39 26.90
CA MET A 1 -12.14 -4.18 25.70
C MET A 1 -11.14 -4.16 24.57
N GLU A 2 -11.07 -5.22 23.77
CA GLU A 2 -10.14 -5.27 22.63
C GLU A 2 -10.46 -4.08 21.73
N SER A 3 -9.46 -3.22 21.50
CA SER A 3 -9.58 -2.12 20.56
C SER A 3 -9.71 -2.75 19.18
N GLN A 4 -10.94 -2.87 18.68
CA GLN A 4 -11.18 -3.31 17.32
C GLN A 4 -10.65 -2.22 16.40
N TYR A 5 -9.46 -2.45 15.83
CA TYR A 5 -8.92 -1.57 14.79
C TYR A 5 -9.90 -1.56 13.62
N LEU A 6 -10.30 -0.36 13.21
CA LEU A 6 -11.06 -0.13 11.99
C LEU A 6 -10.10 -0.15 10.80
N ASP A 7 -10.51 -0.82 9.73
CA ASP A 7 -9.88 -0.67 8.41
C ASP A 7 -10.28 0.68 7.77
N ASP A 8 -9.71 0.98 6.60
CA ASP A 8 -9.90 2.26 5.88
C ASP A 8 -11.37 2.48 5.46
N GLU A 9 -12.08 1.45 5.02
CA GLU A 9 -13.49 1.56 4.64
C GLU A 9 -14.38 1.84 5.87
N GLN A 10 -14.10 1.16 6.97
CA GLN A 10 -14.84 1.31 8.22
C GLN A 10 -14.65 2.69 8.82
N ILE A 11 -13.42 3.25 8.80
CA ILE A 11 -13.16 4.60 9.30
C ILE A 11 -13.79 5.67 8.41
N ILE A 12 -13.76 5.51 7.08
CA ILE A 12 -14.44 6.42 6.13
C ILE A 12 -15.97 6.36 6.32
N SER A 13 -16.52 5.16 6.51
CA SER A 13 -17.95 4.97 6.82
C SER A 13 -18.35 5.66 8.13
N LEU A 14 -17.50 5.56 9.16
CA LEU A 14 -17.69 6.27 10.42
C LEU A 14 -17.65 7.79 10.21
N TYR A 15 -16.64 8.30 9.51
CA TYR A 15 -16.51 9.72 9.18
C TYR A 15 -17.76 10.26 8.46
N ASN A 16 -18.26 9.55 7.45
CA ASN A 16 -19.46 9.98 6.73
C ASN A 16 -20.70 10.07 7.63
N LYS A 17 -20.84 9.17 8.61
CA LYS A 17 -21.92 9.24 9.61
C LYS A 17 -21.74 10.43 10.54
N VAL A 18 -20.51 10.75 10.95
CA VAL A 18 -20.21 11.90 11.82
C VAL A 18 -20.41 13.22 11.09
N ARG A 19 -19.89 13.35 9.87
CA ARG A 19 -20.07 14.50 8.98
C ARG A 19 -21.55 14.80 8.73
N ALA A 20 -22.36 13.76 8.53
CA ALA A 20 -23.81 13.89 8.34
C ALA A 20 -24.60 14.16 9.65
N GLY A 21 -23.93 14.26 10.80
CA GLY A 21 -24.58 14.45 12.11
C GLY A 21 -25.39 13.25 12.59
N ARG A 22 -25.21 12.07 11.99
CA ARG A 22 -25.92 10.83 12.34
C ARG A 22 -25.24 10.08 13.49
N ARG A 23 -23.98 10.41 13.80
CA ARG A 23 -23.17 9.81 14.86
C ARG A 23 -22.18 10.84 15.40
N SER A 24 -21.69 10.65 16.62
CA SER A 24 -20.51 11.35 17.15
C SER A 24 -19.26 10.49 16.99
N TRP A 25 -18.10 11.11 17.06
CA TRP A 25 -16.84 10.37 17.23
C TRP A 25 -16.92 9.50 18.50
N PRO A 26 -16.42 8.25 18.48
CA PRO A 26 -16.21 7.49 19.71
C PRO A 26 -15.22 8.20 20.63
N ASP A 27 -15.44 8.18 21.94
CA ASP A 27 -14.67 8.97 22.91
C ASP A 27 -13.17 8.62 22.98
N ASP A 28 -12.81 7.39 22.58
CA ASP A 28 -11.46 6.83 22.65
C ASP A 28 -10.75 6.74 21.29
N ILE A 29 -11.42 7.10 20.19
CA ILE A 29 -10.89 6.89 18.83
C ILE A 29 -9.56 7.62 18.60
N TRP A 30 -9.42 8.84 19.13
CA TRP A 30 -8.20 9.64 19.00
C TRP A 30 -7.12 9.32 20.03
N ARG A 31 -7.42 8.42 20.98
CA ARG A 31 -6.42 7.85 21.91
C ARG A 31 -5.92 6.48 21.45
N SER A 32 -6.49 5.95 20.38
CA SER A 32 -6.05 4.70 19.76
C SER A 32 -4.63 4.85 19.22
N PRO A 33 -3.79 3.80 19.28
CA PRO A 33 -2.52 3.76 18.56
C PRO A 33 -2.67 4.03 17.05
N ALA A 34 -3.85 3.74 16.46
CA ALA A 34 -4.15 4.00 15.05
C ALA A 34 -4.74 5.40 14.77
N ALA A 35 -4.82 6.29 15.76
CA ALA A 35 -5.43 7.61 15.60
C ALA A 35 -4.83 8.42 14.45
N LEU A 36 -3.50 8.34 14.26
CA LEU A 36 -2.83 9.02 13.16
C LEU A 36 -3.24 8.46 11.79
N GLN A 37 -3.24 7.13 11.64
CA GLN A 37 -3.69 6.46 10.41
C GLN A 37 -5.13 6.87 10.09
N TYR A 38 -6.04 6.82 11.07
CA TYR A 38 -7.42 7.26 10.89
C TYR A 38 -7.53 8.73 10.46
N GLY A 39 -6.74 9.61 11.08
CA GLY A 39 -6.69 11.02 10.72
C GLY A 39 -6.28 11.22 9.27
N VAL A 40 -5.19 10.57 8.83
CA VAL A 40 -4.68 10.63 7.46
C VAL A 40 -5.69 10.08 6.47
N THR A 41 -6.22 8.87 6.68
CA THR A 41 -7.24 8.25 5.81
C THR A 41 -8.48 9.15 5.65
N ILE A 42 -8.98 9.73 6.75
CA ILE A 42 -10.14 10.63 6.70
C ILE A 42 -9.83 11.90 5.91
N PHE A 43 -8.65 12.49 6.11
CA PHE A 43 -8.27 13.72 5.44
C PHE A 43 -8.05 13.54 3.95
N ASP A 44 -7.42 12.44 3.56
CA ASP A 44 -7.23 12.11 2.15
C ASP A 44 -8.58 11.94 1.43
N TYR A 45 -9.46 11.11 2.00
CA TYR A 45 -10.84 10.95 1.53
C TYR A 45 -11.61 12.29 1.48
N TRP A 46 -11.43 13.13 2.49
CA TRP A 46 -12.11 14.42 2.53
C TRP A 46 -11.62 15.36 1.42
N ILE A 47 -10.32 15.44 1.18
CA ILE A 47 -9.72 16.28 0.14
C ILE A 47 -10.16 15.81 -1.25
N HIS A 48 -10.03 14.52 -1.52
CA HIS A 48 -10.26 13.96 -2.85
C HIS A 48 -11.75 13.73 -3.12
N ASN A 49 -12.48 13.07 -2.23
CA ASN A 49 -13.86 12.61 -2.51
C ASN A 49 -14.93 13.58 -2.02
N VAL A 50 -14.70 14.30 -0.92
CA VAL A 50 -15.69 15.24 -0.38
C VAL A 50 -15.53 16.64 -0.99
N MET A 51 -14.30 17.11 -1.10
CA MET A 51 -13.99 18.45 -1.60
C MET A 51 -13.69 18.48 -3.10
N GLY A 52 -13.33 17.34 -3.71
CA GLY A 52 -12.98 17.26 -5.12
C GLY A 52 -11.71 18.04 -5.46
N TRP A 53 -10.79 18.19 -4.50
CA TRP A 53 -9.55 18.92 -4.71
C TRP A 53 -8.51 18.01 -5.34
N LYS A 54 -7.74 18.54 -6.29
CA LYS A 54 -6.71 17.81 -7.04
C LYS A 54 -5.45 17.46 -6.22
N GLY A 55 -5.49 17.63 -4.90
CA GLY A 55 -4.37 17.32 -4.01
C GLY A 55 -4.08 18.37 -2.94
N TRP A 56 -3.10 18.03 -2.09
CA TRP A 56 -2.71 18.79 -0.90
C TRP A 56 -2.23 20.22 -1.15
N PRO A 57 -1.45 20.56 -2.20
CA PRO A 57 -1.07 21.95 -2.47
C PRO A 57 -2.28 22.86 -2.69
N HIS A 58 -3.33 22.36 -3.35
CA HIS A 58 -4.58 23.09 -3.56
C HIS A 58 -5.38 23.21 -2.27
N ALA A 59 -5.43 22.12 -1.49
CA ALA A 59 -6.05 22.09 -0.17
C ALA A 59 -5.43 23.12 0.78
N ARG A 60 -4.10 23.22 0.80
CA ARG A 60 -3.32 24.14 1.66
C ARG A 60 -3.87 25.56 1.68
N THR A 61 -4.26 26.07 0.51
CA THR A 61 -4.74 27.46 0.36
C THR A 61 -6.21 27.66 0.75
N ARG A 62 -6.96 26.58 0.96
CA ARG A 62 -8.43 26.58 1.12
C ARG A 62 -8.89 26.02 2.47
N VAL A 63 -8.08 25.21 3.13
CA VAL A 63 -8.37 24.69 4.47
C VAL A 63 -8.37 25.85 5.45
N THR A 64 -9.50 26.03 6.16
CA THR A 64 -9.68 27.04 7.20
C THR A 64 -10.32 26.40 8.43
N PRO A 65 -10.16 26.96 9.64
CA PRO A 65 -10.82 26.44 10.84
C PRO A 65 -12.33 26.29 10.67
N ALA A 66 -13.00 27.27 10.07
CA ALA A 66 -14.44 27.22 9.80
C ALA A 66 -14.82 26.06 8.86
N LEU A 67 -13.97 25.74 7.87
CA LEU A 67 -14.19 24.61 6.98
C LEU A 67 -13.99 23.28 7.72
N LEU A 68 -12.97 23.18 8.56
CA LEU A 68 -12.71 22.00 9.39
C LEU A 68 -13.88 21.73 10.36
N GLU A 69 -14.40 22.77 11.01
CA GLU A 69 -15.59 22.67 11.88
C GLU A 69 -16.82 22.21 11.10
N LYS A 70 -17.09 22.83 9.94
CA LYS A 70 -18.22 22.47 9.07
C LYS A 70 -18.19 21.00 8.68
N HIS A 71 -17.00 20.44 8.48
CA HIS A 71 -16.80 19.05 8.06
C HIS A 71 -16.49 18.09 9.22
N ARG A 72 -16.59 18.54 10.48
CA ARG A 72 -16.32 17.74 11.70
C ARG A 72 -14.91 17.17 11.79
N LEU A 73 -13.93 17.92 11.27
CA LEU A 73 -12.51 17.56 11.23
C LEU A 73 -11.67 18.30 12.29
N ALA A 74 -12.23 19.31 12.96
CA ALA A 74 -11.49 20.08 13.97
C ALA A 74 -10.92 19.19 15.08
N ASP A 75 -11.71 18.22 15.58
CA ASP A 75 -11.25 17.28 16.61
C ASP A 75 -10.04 16.45 16.16
N ILE A 76 -9.99 16.06 14.88
CA ILE A 76 -8.87 15.31 14.31
C ILE A 76 -7.62 16.19 14.31
N VAL A 77 -7.75 17.43 13.87
CA VAL A 77 -6.62 18.37 13.83
C VAL A 77 -6.09 18.63 15.24
N GLU A 78 -6.96 18.92 16.19
CA GLU A 78 -6.57 19.27 17.56
C GLU A 78 -6.01 18.08 18.36
N GLN A 79 -6.56 16.89 18.17
CA GLN A 79 -6.21 15.71 18.99
C GLN A 79 -5.18 14.80 18.32
N VAL A 80 -4.99 14.90 17.00
CA VAL A 80 -4.08 14.02 16.24
C VAL A 80 -2.98 14.84 15.57
N PHE A 81 -3.32 15.72 14.63
CA PHE A 81 -2.30 16.35 13.79
C PHE A 81 -1.47 17.43 14.49
N VAL A 82 -2.07 18.25 15.34
CA VAL A 82 -1.31 19.28 16.09
C VAL A 82 -0.35 18.65 17.10
N PRO A 83 -0.77 17.64 17.91
CA PRO A 83 0.15 16.92 18.79
C PRO A 83 1.32 16.26 18.06
N GLU A 84 1.05 15.67 16.88
CA GLU A 84 2.08 15.05 16.07
C GLU A 84 2.93 16.11 15.35
N PHE A 85 2.36 16.86 14.41
CA PHE A 85 3.12 17.67 13.45
C PHE A 85 3.26 19.15 13.83
N GLY A 86 2.62 19.58 14.92
CA GLY A 86 2.58 20.97 15.36
C GLY A 86 1.54 21.80 14.61
N GLN A 87 1.59 23.12 14.82
CA GLN A 87 0.64 24.06 14.18
C GLN A 87 0.78 24.10 12.64
N ASP A 88 1.95 23.74 12.13
CA ASP A 88 2.26 23.71 10.70
C ASP A 88 1.92 22.35 10.06
N TRP A 89 1.04 21.54 10.68
CA TRP A 89 0.69 20.19 10.19
C TRP A 89 0.26 20.17 8.72
N LEU A 90 -0.44 21.20 8.24
CA LEU A 90 -0.86 21.26 6.84
C LEU A 90 0.33 21.46 5.89
N ASP A 91 1.36 22.18 6.33
CA ASP A 91 2.61 22.31 5.58
C ASP A 91 3.39 20.98 5.59
N PHE A 92 3.32 20.21 6.68
CA PHE A 92 3.89 18.86 6.73
C PHE A 92 3.25 17.96 5.69
N GLU A 93 1.92 17.88 5.64
CA GLU A 93 1.20 17.02 4.69
C GLU A 93 1.54 17.36 3.23
N VAL A 94 1.63 18.65 2.90
CA VAL A 94 1.99 19.09 1.55
C VAL A 94 3.43 18.72 1.21
N VAL A 95 4.37 18.87 2.15
CA VAL A 95 5.77 18.48 1.96
C VAL A 95 5.87 16.96 1.84
N LEU A 96 5.20 16.19 2.70
CA LEU A 96 5.22 14.73 2.71
C LEU A 96 4.73 14.16 1.37
N ASN A 97 3.56 14.62 0.90
CA ASN A 97 2.99 14.14 -0.37
C ASN A 97 3.89 14.46 -1.57
N GLU A 98 4.45 15.68 -1.64
CA GLU A 98 5.42 16.00 -2.70
C GLU A 98 6.70 15.17 -2.58
N SER A 99 7.14 14.88 -1.35
CA SER A 99 8.33 14.03 -1.11
C SER A 99 8.11 12.61 -1.60
N MET A 100 6.94 12.02 -1.31
CA MET A 100 6.58 10.68 -1.78
C MET A 100 6.55 10.64 -3.31
N ARG A 101 5.81 11.56 -3.94
CA ARG A 101 5.73 11.68 -5.41
C ARG A 101 7.11 11.84 -6.07
N VAL A 102 8.00 12.64 -5.47
CA VAL A 102 9.36 12.83 -5.96
C VAL A 102 10.22 11.59 -5.74
N SER A 103 10.04 10.91 -4.61
CA SER A 103 10.79 9.68 -4.30
C SER A 103 10.40 8.50 -5.18
N GLU A 104 9.22 8.52 -5.80
CA GLU A 104 8.71 7.51 -6.73
C GLU A 104 9.14 7.76 -8.19
N ASP A 105 9.53 8.99 -8.55
CA ASP A 105 10.00 9.30 -9.91
C ASP A 105 11.35 8.63 -10.19
N GLU A 106 11.39 7.56 -10.98
CA GLU A 106 12.60 6.80 -11.30
C GLU A 106 13.79 7.68 -11.78
N ASN A 107 13.49 8.80 -12.44
CA ASN A 107 14.52 9.72 -12.94
C ASN A 107 15.06 10.67 -11.87
N TRP A 108 14.39 10.79 -10.72
CA TRP A 108 14.82 11.61 -9.60
C TRP A 108 15.95 10.92 -8.83
N ALA A 109 17.06 11.62 -8.62
CA ALA A 109 18.20 11.14 -7.82
C ALA A 109 18.64 9.69 -8.17
N GLY A 110 18.77 9.39 -9.47
CA GLY A 110 19.14 8.05 -9.96
C GLY A 110 20.55 7.58 -9.55
N ASP A 111 21.34 8.45 -8.92
CA ASP A 111 22.62 8.14 -8.27
C ASP A 111 22.46 7.60 -6.84
N LEU A 112 21.29 7.81 -6.20
CA LEU A 112 20.98 7.28 -4.87
C LEU A 112 20.37 5.88 -4.99
N VAL A 113 21.14 4.87 -4.60
CA VAL A 113 20.72 3.46 -4.60
C VAL A 113 20.01 3.09 -3.28
N ASP A 114 20.33 3.77 -2.18
CA ASP A 114 19.68 3.53 -0.90
C ASP A 114 18.32 4.23 -0.83
N ARG A 115 17.26 3.46 -0.56
CA ARG A 115 15.87 3.96 -0.54
C ARG A 115 15.66 4.99 0.56
N GLN A 116 16.31 4.85 1.72
CA GLN A 116 16.20 5.81 2.81
C GLN A 116 16.87 7.14 2.42
N GLU A 117 18.09 7.10 1.89
CA GLU A 117 18.79 8.31 1.39
C GLU A 117 17.98 9.02 0.31
N ARG A 118 17.35 8.27 -0.59
CA ARG A 118 16.48 8.80 -1.64
C ARG A 118 15.23 9.49 -1.07
N VAL A 119 14.57 8.90 -0.07
CA VAL A 119 13.42 9.50 0.63
C VAL A 119 13.83 10.75 1.41
N GLU A 120 14.95 10.71 2.13
CA GLU A 120 15.47 11.88 2.85
C GLU A 120 15.82 13.02 1.89
N SER A 121 16.43 12.71 0.74
CA SER A 121 16.75 13.70 -0.31
C SER A 121 15.51 14.29 -0.95
N ALA A 122 14.52 13.46 -1.28
CA ALA A 122 13.23 13.92 -1.80
C ALA A 122 12.50 14.84 -0.80
N PHE A 123 12.60 14.53 0.50
CA PHE A 123 12.09 15.39 1.56
C PHE A 123 12.80 16.73 1.65
N GLU A 124 14.14 16.75 1.69
CA GLU A 124 14.89 18.00 1.73
C GLU A 124 14.54 18.87 0.49
N HIS A 125 14.51 18.27 -0.70
CA HIS A 125 14.11 18.97 -1.93
C HIS A 125 12.70 19.56 -1.84
N SER A 126 11.72 18.77 -1.40
CA SER A 126 10.32 19.18 -1.32
C SER A 126 10.13 20.28 -0.28
N PHE A 127 10.78 20.15 0.88
CA PHE A 127 10.76 21.18 1.91
C PHE A 127 11.32 22.50 1.39
N GLU A 128 12.51 22.48 0.76
CA GLU A 128 13.13 23.69 0.23
C GLU A 128 12.30 24.33 -0.89
N LYS A 129 11.66 23.53 -1.74
CA LYS A 129 10.78 23.98 -2.82
C LYS A 129 9.49 24.64 -2.32
N ILE A 130 8.88 24.10 -1.26
CA ILE A 130 7.54 24.51 -0.80
C ILE A 130 7.60 25.59 0.28
N LEU A 131 8.51 25.46 1.25
CA LEU A 131 8.61 26.33 2.42
C LEU A 131 9.83 27.25 2.37
N GLY A 132 10.85 26.88 1.60
CA GLY A 132 12.11 27.60 1.51
C GLY A 132 13.24 26.91 2.26
N SER A 133 14.47 27.35 2.01
CA SER A 133 15.65 26.67 2.53
C SER A 133 15.93 27.03 4.01
N PRO A 134 16.02 26.05 4.92
CA PRO A 134 16.41 26.28 6.31
C PRO A 134 17.85 26.78 6.46
N LYS A 135 18.68 26.63 5.40
CA LYS A 135 20.05 27.18 5.33
C LYS A 135 20.03 28.71 5.24
N HIS A 136 18.98 29.28 4.65
CA HIS A 136 18.83 30.72 4.44
C HIS A 136 17.88 31.37 5.45
N ASP A 137 16.83 30.66 5.90
CA ASP A 137 15.92 31.13 6.95
C ASP A 137 15.99 30.24 8.20
N LYS A 138 16.65 30.76 9.24
CA LYS A 138 16.80 30.06 10.53
C LYS A 138 15.47 29.79 11.24
N ARG A 139 14.39 30.50 10.92
CA ARG A 139 13.07 30.25 11.50
C ARG A 139 12.49 28.92 11.03
N LEU A 140 12.86 28.47 9.82
CA LEU A 140 12.41 27.20 9.27
C LEU A 140 13.17 26.00 9.84
N LEU A 141 14.29 26.22 10.54
CA LEU A 141 15.15 25.13 11.03
C LEU A 141 14.43 24.23 12.03
N GLU A 142 13.64 24.81 12.95
CA GLU A 142 12.86 24.03 13.93
C GLU A 142 11.78 23.20 13.24
N THR A 143 11.05 23.80 12.29
CA THR A 143 10.03 23.11 11.49
C THR A 143 10.63 22.00 10.64
N TYR A 144 11.78 22.25 10.00
CA TYR A 144 12.52 21.26 9.22
C TYR A 144 12.89 20.04 10.07
N HIS A 145 13.51 20.26 11.23
CA HIS A 145 13.91 19.16 12.11
C HIS A 145 12.70 18.37 12.63
N ARG A 146 11.61 19.06 12.99
CA ARG A 146 10.37 18.38 13.41
C ARG A 146 9.84 17.49 12.30
N PHE A 147 9.67 18.02 11.08
CA PHE A 147 9.14 17.28 9.93
C PHE A 147 10.04 16.11 9.55
N ARG A 148 11.36 16.33 9.45
CA ARG A 148 12.33 15.27 9.16
C ARG A 148 12.26 14.16 10.21
N ASN A 149 12.22 14.50 11.50
CA ASN A 149 12.14 13.50 12.57
C ASN A 149 10.82 12.71 12.54
N HIS A 150 9.72 13.30 12.06
CA HIS A 150 8.48 12.56 11.83
C HIS A 150 8.59 11.62 10.64
N LEU A 151 9.09 12.11 9.50
CA LEU A 151 9.33 11.29 8.32
C LEU A 151 10.18 10.07 8.66
N MET A 152 11.29 10.26 9.39
CA MET A 152 12.17 9.14 9.76
C MET A 152 11.51 8.14 10.71
N ARG A 153 10.62 8.60 11.60
CA ARG A 153 9.84 7.69 12.45
C ARG A 153 8.80 6.91 11.66
N MET A 154 8.10 7.57 10.73
CA MET A 154 7.15 6.91 9.83
C MET A 154 7.85 5.88 8.95
N TRP A 155 9.01 6.25 8.39
CA TRP A 155 9.83 5.36 7.57
C TRP A 155 10.33 4.15 8.37
N GLY A 156 10.83 4.37 9.59
CA GLY A 156 11.25 3.28 10.48
C GLY A 156 10.09 2.34 10.82
N ALA A 157 8.92 2.88 11.17
CA ALA A 157 7.73 2.08 11.42
C ALA A 157 7.26 1.29 10.19
N PHE A 158 7.35 1.89 9.00
CA PHE A 158 7.04 1.23 7.73
C PHE A 158 8.01 0.06 7.47
N GLN A 159 9.31 0.26 7.67
CA GLN A 159 10.32 -0.80 7.53
C GLN A 159 10.11 -1.93 8.54
N GLU A 160 9.77 -1.61 9.78
CA GLU A 160 9.44 -2.61 10.82
C GLU A 160 8.18 -3.39 10.45
N ALA A 161 7.12 -2.72 10.00
CA ALA A 161 5.89 -3.36 9.55
C ALA A 161 6.12 -4.27 8.35
N GLN A 162 6.91 -3.83 7.37
CA GLN A 162 7.31 -4.65 6.22
C GLN A 162 8.10 -5.88 6.68
N ALA A 163 9.07 -5.71 7.58
CA ALA A 163 9.86 -6.83 8.10
C ALA A 163 9.01 -7.83 8.91
N GLU A 164 8.03 -7.35 9.69
CA GLU A 164 7.07 -8.21 10.38
C GLU A 164 6.16 -8.94 9.40
N HIS A 165 5.70 -8.27 8.35
CA HIS A 165 4.91 -8.86 7.28
C HIS A 165 5.71 -9.95 6.54
N ASP A 166 6.92 -9.66 6.07
CA ASP A 166 7.79 -10.62 5.39
C ASP A 166 8.11 -11.84 6.28
N LYS A 167 8.29 -11.60 7.57
CA LYS A 167 8.47 -12.67 8.56
C LYS A 167 7.20 -13.50 8.70
N ALA A 168 6.02 -12.88 8.79
CA ALA A 168 4.75 -13.58 8.90
C ALA A 168 4.45 -14.41 7.64
N GLU A 169 4.74 -13.86 6.45
CA GLU A 169 4.61 -14.55 5.17
C GLU A 169 5.54 -15.76 5.11
N ARG A 170 6.80 -15.61 5.55
CA ARG A 170 7.75 -16.70 5.67
C ARG A 170 7.28 -17.78 6.63
N GLU A 171 6.82 -17.42 7.83
CA GLU A 171 6.31 -18.39 8.82
C GLU A 171 5.04 -19.09 8.33
N ALA A 172 4.19 -18.40 7.56
CA ALA A 172 3.05 -19.00 6.89
C ALA A 172 3.50 -19.99 5.80
N ALA A 173 4.47 -19.63 4.97
CA ALA A 173 5.02 -20.50 3.94
C ALA A 173 5.71 -21.73 4.54
N GLU A 174 6.49 -21.58 5.61
CA GLU A 174 7.15 -22.70 6.31
C GLU A 174 6.13 -23.69 6.87
N ARG A 175 5.02 -23.20 7.44
CA ARG A 175 3.91 -24.06 7.92
C ARG A 175 3.16 -24.73 6.77
N PHE A 176 2.87 -23.98 5.71
CA PHE A 176 2.15 -24.50 4.53
C PHE A 176 2.94 -25.63 3.87
N TRP A 177 4.24 -25.42 3.65
CA TRP A 177 5.12 -26.37 2.97
C TRP A 177 5.62 -27.51 3.87
N GLN A 178 5.24 -27.53 5.15
CA GLN A 178 5.64 -28.60 6.06
C GLN A 178 5.08 -29.96 5.58
N GLY A 179 5.97 -30.84 5.13
CA GLY A 179 5.62 -32.15 4.58
C GLY A 179 5.23 -32.14 3.10
N LEU A 180 5.04 -30.96 2.50
CA LEU A 180 4.78 -30.80 1.08
C LEU A 180 6.09 -30.62 0.30
N ARG A 181 6.08 -31.02 -0.97
CA ARG A 181 7.20 -30.83 -1.89
C ARG A 181 6.71 -30.24 -3.20
N LEU A 182 7.38 -29.19 -3.67
CA LEU A 182 7.24 -28.70 -5.02
C LEU A 182 8.26 -29.43 -5.91
N VAL A 183 7.79 -30.27 -6.82
CA VAL A 183 8.65 -31.09 -7.68
C VAL A 183 8.46 -30.66 -9.12
N ARG A 184 9.53 -30.19 -9.76
CA ARG A 184 9.52 -29.84 -11.19
C ARG A 184 9.38 -31.12 -12.03
N SER A 185 8.31 -31.24 -12.79
CA SER A 185 8.02 -32.38 -13.67
C SER A 185 8.51 -32.15 -15.10
N HIS A 186 8.54 -30.91 -15.57
CA HIS A 186 8.93 -30.57 -16.94
C HIS A 186 9.61 -29.21 -17.02
N ARG A 187 10.58 -29.08 -17.94
CA ARG A 187 11.25 -27.82 -18.28
C ARG A 187 11.51 -27.74 -19.78
N SER A 188 11.02 -26.70 -20.42
CA SER A 188 11.33 -26.37 -21.81
C SER A 188 11.60 -24.88 -21.98
N ARG A 189 11.91 -24.47 -23.21
CA ARG A 189 12.08 -23.06 -23.57
C ARG A 189 10.81 -22.23 -23.49
N SER A 190 9.64 -22.87 -23.58
CA SER A 190 8.34 -22.20 -23.63
C SER A 190 7.54 -22.37 -22.33
N GLY A 191 8.05 -23.14 -21.36
CA GLY A 191 7.37 -23.30 -20.09
C GLY A 191 8.02 -24.28 -19.14
N GLU A 192 7.58 -24.24 -17.90
CA GLU A 192 7.96 -25.14 -16.81
C GLU A 192 6.72 -25.66 -16.11
N GLN A 193 6.80 -26.85 -15.53
CA GLN A 193 5.69 -27.45 -14.81
C GLN A 193 6.17 -28.06 -13.51
N TRP A 194 5.39 -27.89 -12.45
CA TRP A 194 5.63 -28.45 -11.13
C TRP A 194 4.40 -29.17 -10.62
N SER A 195 4.63 -30.11 -9.71
CA SER A 195 3.61 -30.79 -8.94
C SER A 195 3.81 -30.54 -7.46
N ILE A 196 2.73 -30.27 -6.74
CA ILE A 196 2.71 -30.18 -5.29
C ILE A 196 2.35 -31.56 -4.76
N LEU A 197 3.27 -32.18 -4.03
CA LEU A 197 3.12 -33.53 -3.49
C LEU A 197 3.10 -33.50 -1.96
N ASP A 198 2.21 -34.29 -1.37
CA ASP A 198 2.26 -34.71 0.04
C ASP A 198 2.81 -36.13 0.11
N GLY A 199 3.97 -36.32 0.75
CA GLY A 199 4.66 -37.61 0.70
C GLY A 199 5.08 -38.02 -0.72
N GLU A 200 5.01 -39.32 -1.03
CA GLU A 200 5.51 -39.89 -2.30
C GLU A 200 4.47 -39.99 -3.43
N GLU A 201 3.18 -40.09 -3.11
CA GLU A 201 2.15 -40.41 -4.13
C GLU A 201 0.96 -39.44 -4.19
N ASP A 202 0.71 -38.63 -3.14
CA ASP A 202 -0.46 -37.76 -3.10
C ASP A 202 -0.19 -36.41 -3.78
N ARG A 203 -0.71 -36.25 -5.00
CA ARG A 203 -0.66 -34.98 -5.74
C ARG A 203 -1.77 -34.04 -5.28
N LEU A 204 -1.39 -32.92 -4.68
CA LEU A 204 -2.28 -31.90 -4.14
C LEU A 204 -2.36 -30.63 -5.00
N GLY A 205 -1.54 -30.52 -6.05
CA GLY A 205 -1.63 -29.40 -6.97
C GLY A 205 -0.68 -29.52 -8.15
N GLU A 206 -0.89 -28.62 -9.10
CA GLU A 206 -0.12 -28.47 -10.32
C GLU A 206 0.13 -26.99 -10.57
N VAL A 207 1.36 -26.67 -10.96
CA VAL A 207 1.75 -25.33 -11.37
C VAL A 207 2.32 -25.42 -12.78
N SER A 208 1.84 -24.58 -13.69
CA SER A 208 2.35 -24.48 -15.05
C SER A 208 2.77 -23.04 -15.33
N MET A 209 4.05 -22.82 -15.60
CA MET A 209 4.59 -21.56 -16.09
C MET A 209 4.71 -21.61 -17.61
N LEU A 210 4.22 -20.59 -18.28
CA LEU A 210 4.35 -20.38 -19.72
C LEU A 210 5.20 -19.14 -19.96
N TRP A 211 6.26 -19.31 -20.76
CA TRP A 211 7.18 -18.24 -21.15
C TRP A 211 6.80 -17.74 -22.55
N GLY A 212 6.53 -16.44 -22.71
CA GLY A 212 6.24 -15.84 -24.01
C GLY A 212 5.35 -14.60 -23.93
N ASP A 213 4.86 -14.13 -25.08
CA ASP A 213 4.02 -12.94 -25.19
C ASP A 213 2.57 -13.20 -24.71
N PRO A 214 1.91 -12.24 -24.03
CA PRO A 214 2.35 -10.86 -23.77
C PRO A 214 3.30 -10.72 -22.56
N GLY A 215 3.52 -11.78 -21.80
CA GLY A 215 4.39 -11.85 -20.63
C GLY A 215 4.30 -13.24 -19.99
N PRO A 216 5.20 -13.58 -19.05
CA PRO A 216 5.16 -14.88 -18.38
C PRO A 216 3.84 -15.08 -17.62
N TYR A 217 3.22 -16.25 -17.79
CA TYR A 217 1.93 -16.59 -17.18
C TYR A 217 2.04 -17.89 -16.39
N CYS A 218 1.59 -17.86 -15.14
CA CYS A 218 1.62 -18.97 -14.22
C CYS A 218 0.21 -19.44 -13.86
N LEU A 219 -0.16 -20.66 -14.25
CA LEU A 219 -1.40 -21.29 -13.84
C LEU A 219 -1.15 -22.16 -12.60
N ILE A 220 -1.86 -21.87 -11.51
CA ILE A 220 -1.82 -22.62 -10.25
C ILE A 220 -3.16 -23.34 -10.08
N VAL A 221 -3.12 -24.67 -10.02
CA VAL A 221 -4.29 -25.53 -9.82
C VAL A 221 -4.11 -26.33 -8.53
N LEU A 222 -4.93 -26.06 -7.53
CA LEU A 222 -4.87 -26.69 -6.21
C LEU A 222 -6.05 -27.64 -6.00
N SER A 223 -5.75 -28.77 -5.37
CA SER A 223 -6.73 -29.77 -4.95
C SER A 223 -7.54 -29.27 -3.76
N GLU A 224 -8.82 -29.64 -3.69
CA GLU A 224 -9.67 -29.40 -2.50
C GLU A 224 -9.16 -30.13 -1.25
N LYS A 225 -8.32 -31.17 -1.43
CA LYS A 225 -7.71 -31.90 -0.32
C LYS A 225 -6.61 -31.10 0.39
N LEU A 226 -6.15 -30.00 -0.22
CA LEU A 226 -5.17 -29.12 0.38
C LEU A 226 -5.80 -28.44 1.61
N PRO A 227 -5.25 -28.63 2.82
CA PRO A 227 -5.86 -28.08 4.02
C PRO A 227 -5.79 -26.55 4.03
N SER A 228 -6.95 -25.88 3.98
CA SER A 228 -7.03 -24.40 4.05
C SER A 228 -6.47 -23.84 5.35
N GLU A 229 -6.46 -24.63 6.42
CA GLU A 229 -5.89 -24.25 7.72
C GLU A 229 -4.36 -24.11 7.70
N ARG A 230 -3.68 -24.67 6.69
CA ARG A 230 -2.21 -24.60 6.58
C ARG A 230 -1.72 -23.38 5.80
N GLY A 231 -2.61 -22.67 5.12
CA GLY A 231 -2.29 -21.58 4.20
C GLY A 231 -3.07 -21.71 2.91
N SER A 232 -2.71 -20.89 1.92
CA SER A 232 -3.47 -20.67 0.71
C SER A 232 -2.53 -20.64 -0.52
N TRP A 233 -3.06 -20.31 -1.69
CA TRP A 233 -2.33 -20.28 -2.96
C TRP A 233 -1.18 -19.25 -2.98
N GLU A 234 -1.23 -18.22 -2.13
CA GLU A 234 -0.18 -17.21 -1.99
C GLU A 234 1.14 -17.85 -1.55
N GLN A 235 1.10 -18.88 -0.69
CA GLN A 235 2.30 -19.62 -0.26
C GLN A 235 2.90 -20.47 -1.39
N VAL A 236 2.09 -20.80 -2.41
CA VAL A 236 2.57 -21.46 -3.63
C VAL A 236 3.33 -20.46 -4.51
N VAL A 237 2.78 -19.25 -4.68
CA VAL A 237 3.46 -18.15 -5.38
C VAL A 237 4.80 -17.83 -4.71
N TRP A 238 4.80 -17.62 -3.39
CA TRP A 238 6.01 -17.34 -2.61
C TRP A 238 7.12 -18.38 -2.84
N LYS A 239 6.75 -19.67 -2.91
CA LYS A 239 7.74 -20.75 -3.14
C LYS A 239 8.21 -20.81 -4.59
N LEU A 240 7.33 -20.52 -5.55
CA LEU A 240 7.69 -20.47 -6.96
C LEU A 240 8.67 -19.34 -7.27
N GLU A 241 8.48 -18.17 -6.68
CA GLU A 241 9.36 -17.00 -6.85
C GLU A 241 10.78 -17.27 -6.33
N GLN A 242 10.96 -18.22 -5.42
CA GLN A 242 12.29 -18.68 -4.99
C GLN A 242 12.94 -19.68 -5.96
N GLU A 243 12.12 -20.43 -6.72
CA GLU A 243 12.58 -21.48 -7.63
C GLU A 243 12.74 -20.99 -9.07
N VAL A 244 12.06 -19.90 -9.41
CA VAL A 244 12.02 -19.27 -10.72
C VAL A 244 12.74 -17.93 -10.64
N LEU A 245 13.76 -17.77 -11.49
CA LEU A 245 14.38 -16.46 -11.70
C LEU A 245 13.45 -15.66 -12.61
N VAL A 246 12.76 -14.68 -12.02
CA VAL A 246 12.05 -13.63 -12.75
C VAL A 246 12.95 -12.40 -12.71
N ASP A 247 13.15 -11.76 -13.87
CA ASP A 247 14.08 -10.63 -14.00
C ASP A 247 13.55 -9.39 -13.25
N GLU A 248 12.24 -9.13 -13.29
CA GLU A 248 11.59 -8.02 -12.58
C GLU A 248 10.32 -8.46 -11.81
N PRO A 249 10.07 -7.94 -10.59
CA PRO A 249 8.81 -8.16 -9.87
C PRO A 249 7.61 -7.62 -10.67
N GLY A 250 6.54 -8.40 -10.78
CA GLY A 250 5.29 -7.99 -11.46
C GLY A 250 5.15 -8.41 -12.91
N ASP A 251 6.20 -8.99 -13.51
CA ASP A 251 6.13 -9.52 -14.87
C ASP A 251 5.23 -10.76 -15.00
N VAL A 252 5.05 -11.51 -13.91
CA VAL A 252 4.30 -12.78 -13.91
C VAL A 252 2.87 -12.55 -13.49
N SER A 253 1.93 -12.96 -14.34
CA SER A 253 0.51 -13.07 -13.99
C SER A 253 0.19 -14.49 -13.51
N TYR A 254 -0.60 -14.62 -12.44
CA TYR A 254 -0.96 -15.86 -11.77
C TYR A 254 -2.46 -16.15 -11.91
N GLY A 255 -2.83 -17.12 -12.73
CA GLY A 255 -4.20 -17.64 -12.76
C GLY A 255 -4.39 -18.71 -11.68
N VAL A 256 -5.33 -18.51 -10.76
CA VAL A 256 -5.50 -19.40 -9.59
C VAL A 256 -6.81 -20.17 -9.64
N TRP A 257 -6.72 -21.50 -9.55
CA TRP A 257 -7.84 -22.42 -9.45
C TRP A 257 -7.77 -23.24 -8.17
N GLN A 258 -8.79 -23.16 -7.33
CA GLN A 258 -9.01 -24.05 -6.20
C GLN A 258 -10.51 -24.28 -6.07
N LYS A 259 -10.99 -25.47 -6.47
CA LYS A 259 -12.43 -25.82 -6.65
C LYS A 259 -13.14 -25.03 -7.75
N THR A 260 -12.96 -23.72 -7.78
CA THR A 260 -13.38 -22.77 -8.81
C THR A 260 -12.20 -21.88 -9.19
N PHE A 261 -12.35 -21.14 -10.27
CA PHE A 261 -11.44 -20.04 -10.57
C PHE A 261 -11.57 -18.96 -9.51
N LEU A 262 -10.45 -18.53 -8.93
CA LEU A 262 -10.40 -17.49 -7.90
C LEU A 262 -10.12 -16.11 -8.51
N GLY A 263 -9.22 -16.04 -9.48
CA GLY A 263 -8.86 -14.79 -10.15
C GLY A 263 -7.52 -14.88 -10.88
N GLU A 264 -7.15 -13.75 -11.50
CA GLU A 264 -5.81 -13.52 -12.04
C GLU A 264 -5.10 -12.50 -11.17
N TYR A 265 -3.92 -12.83 -10.70
CA TYR A 265 -3.17 -12.01 -9.75
C TYR A 265 -1.82 -11.62 -10.32
N TYR A 266 -1.24 -10.52 -9.84
CA TYR A 266 0.14 -10.14 -10.14
C TYR A 266 0.77 -9.52 -8.89
N ARG A 267 2.10 -9.59 -8.80
CA ARG A 267 2.81 -8.92 -7.70
C ARG A 267 3.09 -7.47 -8.09
N CYS A 268 2.57 -6.52 -7.34
CA CYS A 268 2.83 -5.12 -7.62
C CYS A 268 4.30 -4.79 -7.30
N ALA A 269 4.99 -4.12 -8.23
CA ALA A 269 6.39 -3.72 -8.04
C ALA A 269 6.56 -2.69 -6.92
N ASP A 270 5.53 -1.88 -6.65
CA ASP A 270 5.60 -0.75 -5.70
C ASP A 270 5.36 -1.16 -4.25
N CYS A 271 4.30 -1.94 -4.00
CA CYS A 271 3.94 -2.41 -2.65
C CYS A 271 4.42 -3.84 -2.35
N GLY A 272 4.78 -4.62 -3.38
CA GLY A 272 5.19 -6.01 -3.22
C GLY A 272 4.04 -6.99 -2.92
N GLU A 273 2.79 -6.51 -2.85
CA GLU A 273 1.61 -7.35 -2.59
C GLU A 273 1.01 -7.98 -3.85
N LEU A 274 0.16 -8.99 -3.68
CA LEU A 274 -0.56 -9.65 -4.78
C LEU A 274 -1.90 -8.96 -5.02
N HIS A 275 -2.03 -8.31 -6.18
CA HIS A 275 -3.24 -7.61 -6.62
C HIS A 275 -4.04 -8.45 -7.59
N ASN A 276 -5.38 -8.34 -7.56
CA ASN A 276 -6.28 -9.02 -8.49
C ASN A 276 -6.50 -8.17 -9.74
N GLN A 277 -6.08 -8.68 -10.91
CA GLN A 277 -6.24 -8.01 -12.21
C GLN A 277 -7.70 -7.82 -12.62
N LEU A 278 -8.63 -8.58 -12.06
CA LEU A 278 -10.05 -8.49 -12.39
C LEU A 278 -10.79 -7.44 -11.55
N ASP A 279 -10.23 -7.04 -10.41
CA ASP A 279 -10.82 -6.01 -9.53
C ASP A 279 -10.29 -4.61 -9.87
N GLU A 280 -9.13 -4.51 -10.53
CA GLU A 280 -8.66 -3.27 -11.14
C GLU A 280 -9.43 -3.04 -12.43
N ASP A 281 -10.45 -2.17 -12.39
CA ASP A 281 -11.25 -1.82 -13.56
C ASP A 281 -10.41 -0.93 -14.52
N PRO A 282 -9.91 -1.43 -15.66
CA PRO A 282 -9.18 -0.60 -16.62
C PRO A 282 -10.09 0.46 -17.26
N ALA A 283 -11.40 0.43 -17.01
CA ALA A 283 -12.34 1.44 -17.47
C ALA A 283 -12.29 2.76 -16.67
N GLU A 284 -11.62 2.82 -15.52
CA GLU A 284 -11.41 4.11 -14.84
C GLU A 284 -10.39 5.00 -15.56
N GLU A 285 -9.36 4.43 -16.20
CA GLU A 285 -8.37 5.20 -16.98
C GLU A 285 -8.85 5.59 -18.39
N LEU A 286 -9.86 4.88 -18.91
CA LEU A 286 -10.41 5.06 -20.26
C LEU A 286 -11.68 5.92 -20.32
N ARG A 287 -11.94 6.77 -19.31
CA ARG A 287 -12.94 7.83 -19.40
C ARG A 287 -12.46 8.91 -20.38
N VAL A 288 -12.59 8.62 -21.67
CA VAL A 288 -12.65 9.67 -22.70
C VAL A 288 -13.84 10.54 -22.36
N GLU A 289 -13.57 11.79 -21.99
CA GLU A 289 -14.59 12.85 -21.93
C GLU A 289 -15.24 12.91 -23.31
N LEU A 290 -16.45 12.35 -23.43
CA LEU A 290 -17.31 12.64 -24.55
C LEU A 290 -17.77 14.09 -24.33
N ASP A 291 -17.13 15.01 -25.04
CA ASP A 291 -17.67 16.35 -25.30
C ASP A 291 -19.01 16.17 -26.04
N ASP A 292 -20.08 16.00 -25.28
CA ASP A 292 -21.44 16.25 -25.73
C ASP A 292 -21.69 17.77 -25.63
N GLU A 293 -21.18 18.52 -26.60
CA GLU A 293 -21.70 19.87 -26.91
C GLU A 293 -22.10 19.95 -28.39
N GLU A 294 -23.42 19.84 -28.58
CA GLU A 294 -24.18 20.39 -29.71
C GLU A 294 -24.51 21.87 -29.45
#